data_AF-A0A426JYY6-F1
#
_entry.id   AF-A0A426JYY6-F1
#
_cell.length_a   1.000
_cell.length_b   1.000
_cell.length_c   1.000
_cell.angle_alpha   90.00
_cell.angle_beta   90.00
_cell.angle_gamma   90.00
#
_symmetry.space_group_name_H-M   'P 1'
#
loop_
_entity.id
_entity.type
_entity.pdbx_description
1 polymer ?
#
loop_
_entity_poly.entity_id
_entity_poly.type
_entity_poly.pdbx_seq_one_letter_code
_entity_poly.pdbx_strand_id
1 'polypeptide(L)'
;MDQRRSQDRPRYEPIRIRSLWWAMAFVVLAGVPFYLPPGSTHPLVFGIPYWVVISLLFTFLFAALTSWACLRRWNIDEPEEEAGGGA
;
A
#
# COMPACT_ATOMS: atom_id res chain seq x y z
N MET A 1 19.39 7.84 -40.44
CA MET A 1 19.01 6.61 -39.70
C MET A 1 19.12 6.97 -38.23
N ASP A 2 18.19 7.78 -37.73
CA ASP A 2 18.36 8.46 -36.44
C ASP A 2 17.02 8.51 -35.73
N GLN A 3 16.67 7.44 -35.01
CA GLN A 3 15.54 7.46 -34.06
C GLN A 3 15.48 6.22 -33.13
N ARG A 4 16.63 5.62 -32.77
CA ARG A 4 16.70 4.57 -31.73
C ARG A 4 17.39 5.08 -30.45
N ARG A 5 17.02 6.26 -29.98
CA ARG A 5 17.18 6.60 -28.55
C ARG A 5 15.82 6.35 -27.91
N SER A 6 15.45 5.08 -27.79
CA SER A 6 14.42 4.64 -26.85
C SER A 6 14.74 5.30 -25.52
N GLN A 7 13.84 6.15 -25.06
CA GLN A 7 14.06 6.91 -23.84
C GLN A 7 14.19 5.93 -22.68
N ASP A 8 15.38 5.83 -22.09
CA ASP A 8 15.59 5.27 -20.76
C ASP A 8 14.96 6.22 -19.74
N ARG A 9 13.63 6.32 -19.73
CA ARG A 9 12.93 6.92 -18.60
C ARG A 9 13.04 5.93 -17.46
N PRO A 10 13.58 6.32 -16.30
CA PRO A 10 13.73 5.42 -15.18
C PRO A 10 12.35 4.86 -14.79
N ARG A 11 12.11 3.59 -15.11
CA ARG A 11 10.90 2.86 -14.70
C ARG A 11 10.83 2.89 -13.18
N TYR A 12 9.89 3.67 -12.65
CA TYR A 12 9.69 3.77 -11.22
C TYR A 12 8.79 2.64 -10.76
N GLU A 13 9.37 1.51 -10.37
CA GLU A 13 8.62 0.38 -9.85
C GLU A 13 8.28 0.58 -8.37
N PRO A 14 6.98 0.56 -7.98
CA PRO A 14 6.56 0.75 -6.59
C PRO A 14 7.21 -0.23 -5.61
N ILE A 15 7.53 -1.44 -6.06
CA ILE A 15 8.15 -2.49 -5.23
C ILE A 15 9.57 -2.13 -4.77
N ARG A 16 10.26 -1.21 -5.48
CA ARG A 16 11.62 -0.76 -5.15
C ARG A 16 11.65 0.29 -4.05
N ILE A 17 10.49 0.80 -3.62
CA ILE A 17 10.38 1.82 -2.58
C ILE A 17 10.47 1.15 -1.21
N ARG A 18 11.67 1.12 -0.63
CA ARG A 18 11.91 0.51 0.70
C ARG A 18 10.99 1.08 1.79
N SER A 19 10.68 2.37 1.72
CA SER A 19 9.80 3.04 2.69
C SER A 19 8.35 2.52 2.65
N LEU A 20 7.86 2.07 1.49
CA LEU A 20 6.49 1.54 1.36
C LEU A 20 6.36 0.21 2.12
N TRP A 21 7.36 -0.65 2.02
CA TRP A 21 7.43 -1.91 2.76
C TRP A 21 7.47 -1.71 4.27
N TRP A 22 8.25 -0.73 4.76
CA TRP A 22 8.27 -0.40 6.19
C TRP A 22 6.91 0.10 6.68
N ALA A 23 6.23 0.95 5.91
CA ALA A 23 4.89 1.42 6.24
C ALA A 23 3.86 0.27 6.25
N MET A 24 3.88 -0.62 5.25
CA MET A 24 3.02 -1.82 5.22
C MET A 24 3.27 -2.73 6.42
N ALA A 25 4.53 -3.07 6.69
CA ALA A 25 4.89 -3.93 7.81
C ALA A 25 4.44 -3.33 9.15
N PHE A 26 4.64 -2.02 9.34
CA PHE A 26 4.20 -1.32 10.53
C PHE A 26 2.67 -1.37 10.70
N VAL A 27 1.91 -1.10 9.63
CA VAL A 27 0.45 -1.12 9.65
C VAL A 27 -0.09 -2.51 10.00
N VAL A 28 0.50 -3.57 9.44
CA VAL A 28 0.12 -4.95 9.75
C VAL A 28 0.43 -5.30 11.19
N LEU A 29 1.64 -4.99 11.66
CA LEU A 29 2.05 -5.30 13.03
C LEU A 29 1.23 -4.52 14.06
N ALA A 30 0.97 -3.23 13.83
CA ALA A 30 0.20 -2.41 14.75
C ALA A 30 -1.29 -2.81 14.80
N GLY A 31 -1.84 -3.31 13.68
CA GLY A 31 -3.21 -3.80 13.60
C GLY A 31 -3.45 -5.14 14.30
N VAL A 32 -2.40 -5.94 14.54
CA VAL A 32 -2.52 -7.23 15.23
C VAL A 32 -2.30 -7.04 16.73
N PRO A 33 -3.26 -7.41 17.60
CA PRO A 33 -3.17 -7.18 19.05
C PRO A 33 -2.24 -8.15 19.79
N PHE A 34 -1.11 -8.57 19.19
CA PHE A 34 -0.15 -9.48 19.84
C PHE A 34 0.50 -8.88 21.10
N TYR A 35 0.49 -7.56 21.21
CA TYR A 35 1.00 -6.79 22.33
C TYR A 35 0.00 -6.68 23.49
N LEU A 36 -1.23 -7.17 23.32
CA LEU A 36 -2.26 -7.12 24.35
C LEU A 36 -2.27 -8.40 25.18
N PRO A 37 -2.39 -8.28 26.52
CA PRO A 37 -2.46 -9.44 27.39
C PRO A 37 -3.74 -10.25 27.11
N PRO A 38 -3.67 -11.59 27.23
CA PRO A 38 -4.84 -12.46 27.10
C PRO A 38 -5.89 -12.04 28.15
N GLY A 39 -7.08 -11.68 27.70
CA GLY A 39 -8.16 -11.15 28.54
C GLY A 39 -8.41 -9.64 28.42
N SER A 40 -7.73 -8.91 27.52
CA SER A 40 -7.99 -7.48 27.22
C SER A 40 -9.29 -7.26 26.42
N THR A 41 -10.40 -7.88 26.82
CA THR A 41 -11.76 -7.58 26.32
C THR A 41 -12.32 -6.30 26.91
N HIS A 42 -11.74 -5.80 28.01
CA HIS A 42 -11.95 -4.46 28.54
C HIS A 42 -10.75 -3.56 28.20
N PRO A 43 -10.95 -2.29 27.82
CA PRO A 43 -12.22 -1.56 27.72
C PRO A 43 -12.99 -1.80 26.41
N LEU A 44 -14.33 -1.78 26.51
CA LEU A 44 -15.21 -1.81 25.34
C LEU A 44 -15.49 -0.38 24.85
N VAL A 45 -15.28 -0.14 23.56
CA VAL A 45 -15.66 1.08 22.86
C VAL A 45 -16.97 0.77 22.12
N PHE A 46 -18.08 1.41 22.51
CA PHE A 46 -19.44 1.12 22.00
C PHE A 46 -19.88 -0.36 22.11
N GLY A 47 -19.38 -1.10 23.12
CA GLY A 47 -19.69 -2.53 23.28
C GLY A 47 -18.84 -3.47 22.44
N ILE A 48 -17.84 -2.94 21.71
CA ILE A 48 -16.85 -3.73 20.95
C ILE A 48 -15.48 -3.55 21.63
N PRO A 49 -14.65 -4.61 21.77
CA PRO A 49 -13.31 -4.45 22.31
C PRO A 49 -12.50 -3.43 21.50
N TYR A 50 -11.82 -2.50 22.19
CA TYR A 50 -11.06 -1.42 21.53
C TYR A 50 -10.04 -1.92 20.50
N TRP A 51 -9.46 -3.11 20.73
CA TRP A 51 -8.51 -3.71 19.79
C TRP A 51 -9.14 -4.03 18.43
N VAL A 52 -10.45 -4.33 18.36
CA VAL A 52 -11.16 -4.54 17.10
C VAL A 52 -11.23 -3.23 16.31
N VAL A 53 -11.52 -2.12 16.99
CA VAL A 53 -11.58 -0.78 16.37
C VAL A 53 -10.20 -0.39 15.83
N ILE A 54 -9.14 -0.68 16.61
CA ILE A 54 -7.75 -0.47 16.19
C ILE A 54 -7.42 -1.32 14.96
N SER A 55 -7.72 -2.63 14.98
CA SER A 55 -7.50 -3.51 13.83
C SER A 55 -8.23 -3.01 12.59
N LEU A 56 -9.49 -2.60 12.72
CA LEU A 56 -10.29 -2.08 11.61
C LEU A 56 -9.68 -0.80 11.02
N LEU A 57 -9.24 0.12 11.88
CA LEU A 57 -8.55 1.34 11.46
C LEU A 57 -7.27 1.01 10.69
N PHE A 58 -6.46 0.07 11.18
CA PHE A 58 -5.23 -0.35 10.49
C PHE A 58 -5.51 -1.09 9.18
N THR A 59 -6.59 -1.88 9.07
CA THR A 59 -7.03 -2.44 7.79
C THR A 59 -7.39 -1.35 6.79
N PHE A 60 -8.11 -0.31 7.23
CA PHE A 60 -8.44 0.82 6.37
C PHE A 60 -7.18 1.58 5.94
N LEU A 61 -6.24 1.84 6.86
CA LEU A 61 -4.94 2.45 6.55
C LEU A 61 -4.14 1.60 5.55
N PHE A 62 -4.15 0.27 5.69
CA PHE A 62 -3.49 -0.65 4.77
C PHE A 62 -4.08 -0.54 3.35
N ALA A 63 -5.41 -0.56 3.26
CA ALA A 63 -6.11 -0.41 1.99
C ALA A 63 -5.80 0.97 1.37
N ALA A 64 -5.89 2.05 2.14
CA ALA A 64 -5.59 3.40 1.68
C ALA A 64 -4.13 3.56 1.24
N LEU A 65 -3.17 3.00 1.99
CA LEU A 65 -1.75 3.00 1.63
C LEU A 65 -1.51 2.24 0.32
N THR A 66 -2.18 1.11 0.14
CA THR A 66 -2.09 0.30 -1.08
C THR A 66 -2.70 1.04 -2.26
N SER A 67 -3.92 1.59 -2.12
CA SER A 67 -4.57 2.40 -3.15
C SER A 67 -3.75 3.64 -3.50
N TRP A 68 -3.15 4.32 -2.51
CA TRP A 68 -2.25 5.46 -2.75
C TRP A 68 -0.98 5.04 -3.47
N ALA A 69 -0.39 3.89 -3.11
CA ALA A 69 0.79 3.36 -3.78
C ALA A 69 0.47 3.01 -5.24
N CYS A 70 -0.68 2.40 -5.51
CA CYS A 70 -1.18 2.19 -6.86
C CYS A 70 -1.35 3.54 -7.58
N LEU A 71 -2.23 4.44 -7.11
CA LEU A 71 -2.56 5.67 -7.85
C LEU A 71 -1.38 6.64 -8.05
N ARG A 72 -0.42 6.67 -7.12
CA ARG A 72 0.62 7.72 -7.09
C ARG A 72 2.02 7.22 -7.40
N ARG A 73 2.27 5.91 -7.25
CA ARG A 73 3.57 5.31 -7.54
C ARG A 73 3.50 4.32 -8.68
N TRP A 74 2.35 3.71 -8.98
CA TRP A 74 2.11 2.93 -10.19
C TRP A 74 1.86 3.88 -11.38
N ASN A 75 2.86 4.70 -11.70
CA ASN A 75 2.97 5.34 -12.99
C ASN A 75 4.14 4.65 -13.72
N ILE A 76 3.93 3.36 -14.00
CA ILE A 76 4.63 2.73 -15.12
C ILE A 76 4.09 3.54 -16.30
N ASP A 77 4.92 4.40 -16.88
CA ASP A 77 4.60 5.08 -18.13
C ASP A 77 4.03 4.00 -19.07
N GLU A 78 2.72 4.05 -19.31
CA GLU A 78 1.97 3.20 -20.24
C GLU A 78 1.82 3.85 -21.64
N PRO A 79 2.73 4.71 -22.18
CA PRO A 79 2.53 5.29 -23.50
C PRO A 79 2.92 4.34 -24.64
N GLU A 80 3.52 3.17 -24.37
CA GLU A 80 3.97 2.24 -25.43
C GLU A 80 3.00 1.06 -25.67
N GLU A 81 2.26 0.59 -24.65
CA GLU A 81 1.31 -0.53 -24.81
C GLU A 81 -0.04 -0.08 -25.38
N GLU A 82 -0.54 1.12 -25.03
CA GLU A 82 -1.77 1.67 -25.61
C GLU A 82 -1.58 2.24 -27.03
N ALA A 83 -0.38 2.66 -27.40
CA ALA A 83 -0.07 3.19 -28.74
C ALA A 83 -0.01 2.11 -29.84
N GLY A 84 0.11 0.83 -29.47
CA GLY A 84 0.09 -0.31 -30.38
C GLY A 84 -1.24 -1.06 -30.46
N GLY A 85 -2.23 -0.68 -29.65
CA GLY A 85 -3.53 -1.38 -29.54
C GLY A 85 -4.65 -0.84 -30.43
N GLY A 86 -4.37 0.11 -31.31
CA GLY A 86 -5.35 0.75 -32.18
C GLY A 86 -4.79 1.11 -33.54
N ALA A 87 -4.36 0.12 -34.33
CA ALA A 87 -4.11 0.25 -35.76
C ALA A 87 -4.31 -1.11 -36.46
#